data_AF-A0A2D6GJU3-F1
#
_entry.id   AF-A0A2D6GJU3-F1
#
_cell.length_a   1.000
_cell.length_b   1.000
_cell.length_c   1.000
_cell.angle_alpha   90.00
_cell.angle_beta   90.00
_cell.angle_gamma   90.00
#
_symmetry.space_group_name_H-M   'P 1'
#
loop_
_entity.id
_entity.type
_entity.pdbx_description
1 polymer ?
#
loop_
_entity_poly.entity_id
_entity_poly.type
_entity_poly.pdbx_seq_one_letter_code
_entity_poly.pdbx_strand_id
1 'polypeptide(L)'
;MSKTSDPELETDDNPQEEIIEIEGDSLEAITEEKSLVISEDIFPDSLLIVPLYDRPLFPKMLLPVIISDEKLENVLEDELKGPLKYVGLVYSYEPDVQNDETEAENIPDRLANIGAVGRIVQASKHGNDPMHIIVQVMERFEILEIIAEDPVFRAKVEYLQGTDDQKSEYELKAFSVSIINFIKELVQLNPLFKEELGLLMGRINLKDPATLADFAASMTTASGKELQEILETMSIKERIEKALNLLRHELEVAKLQVKISQRVEDRMSQQQREFFLREQLKEIKKELGITKEGSESETEKYEARIKKLKLSEEAKERIEEELEKMRLIEPASPEYHVTRTYLDWLTILPWGIYSKDVFNIQRAARILNRDHYGLIDVKDRILELISVGIINGDLAGSIVLLVGPPGTGKTSVGQSIAKAIGRKFYRFSLGGMRDEAEIKG
;
A
#
# COMPACT_ATOMS: atom_id res chain seq x y z
N MET A 1 -58.37 -13.37 -35.83
CA MET A 1 -57.63 -13.35 -37.12
C MET A 1 -56.14 -13.41 -36.80
N SER A 2 -55.44 -14.34 -37.47
CA SER A 2 -53.96 -14.51 -37.67
C SER A 2 -53.01 -14.21 -36.49
N LYS A 3 -52.36 -15.22 -35.86
CA LYS A 3 -51.21 -16.06 -36.28
C LYS A 3 -49.87 -15.32 -36.44
N THR A 4 -48.87 -15.73 -35.64
CA THR A 4 -47.46 -16.14 -35.97
C THR A 4 -46.73 -16.44 -34.63
N SER A 5 -46.35 -17.68 -34.28
CA SER A 5 -45.09 -18.43 -34.55
C SER A 5 -43.85 -17.73 -33.96
N ASP A 6 -42.96 -18.31 -33.14
CA ASP A 6 -42.45 -19.68 -32.95
C ASP A 6 -41.94 -19.93 -31.50
N PRO A 7 -41.63 -21.19 -31.11
CA PRO A 7 -41.01 -21.55 -29.83
C PRO A 7 -39.48 -21.74 -29.97
N GLU A 8 -38.68 -21.15 -29.07
CA GLU A 8 -37.26 -21.49 -28.93
C GLU A 8 -37.03 -22.30 -27.65
N LEU A 9 -36.27 -23.39 -27.82
CA LEU A 9 -35.79 -24.31 -26.81
C LEU A 9 -34.81 -23.60 -25.87
N GLU A 10 -35.05 -23.69 -24.56
CA GLU A 10 -34.00 -23.61 -23.56
C GLU A 10 -33.73 -25.05 -23.05
N THR A 11 -32.67 -25.65 -23.56
CA THR A 11 -32.00 -26.79 -22.92
C THR A 11 -31.06 -26.22 -21.87
N ASP A 12 -31.49 -26.26 -20.62
CA ASP A 12 -30.69 -25.94 -19.44
C ASP A 12 -29.81 -27.16 -19.12
N ASP A 13 -28.65 -27.24 -19.79
CA ASP A 13 -27.57 -28.20 -19.47
C ASP A 13 -26.88 -27.69 -18.20
N ASN A 14 -27.45 -28.04 -17.05
CA ASN A 14 -26.84 -27.82 -15.75
C ASN A 14 -25.75 -28.89 -15.54
N PRO A 15 -24.46 -28.55 -15.38
CA PRO A 15 -23.43 -29.54 -15.08
C PRO A 15 -23.76 -30.22 -13.75
N GLN A 16 -23.82 -31.55 -13.76
CA GLN A 16 -24.10 -32.35 -12.58
C GLN A 16 -22.99 -32.12 -11.52
N GLU A 17 -23.38 -31.65 -10.34
CA GLU A 17 -22.52 -31.65 -9.14
C GLU A 17 -22.20 -33.11 -8.76
N GLU A 18 -20.94 -33.54 -8.92
CA GLU A 18 -20.46 -34.79 -8.31
C GLU A 18 -19.97 -34.50 -6.88
N ILE A 19 -20.90 -34.54 -5.93
CA ILE A 19 -20.56 -34.56 -4.50
C ILE A 19 -20.15 -35.99 -4.15
N ILE A 20 -18.86 -36.21 -3.89
CA ILE A 20 -18.39 -37.48 -3.34
C ILE A 20 -18.67 -37.46 -1.83
N GLU A 21 -19.87 -37.90 -1.44
CA GLU A 21 -20.20 -38.13 -0.04
C GLU A 21 -19.37 -39.29 0.52
N ILE A 22 -18.52 -38.99 1.50
CA ILE A 22 -17.82 -40.00 2.29
C ILE A 22 -18.79 -40.46 3.38
N GLU A 23 -19.40 -41.63 3.21
CA GLU A 23 -20.25 -42.24 4.25
C GLU A 23 -19.45 -42.36 5.56
N GLY A 24 -19.86 -41.56 6.55
CA GLY A 24 -19.37 -41.64 7.91
C GLY A 24 -20.20 -42.64 8.69
N ASP A 25 -19.55 -43.66 9.26
CA ASP A 25 -20.18 -44.59 10.19
C ASP A 25 -20.84 -43.82 11.34
N SER A 26 -22.16 -43.98 11.48
CA SER A 26 -22.95 -43.35 12.51
C SER A 26 -22.60 -43.95 13.88
N LEU A 27 -21.95 -43.16 14.74
CA LEU A 27 -21.72 -43.51 16.14
C LEU A 27 -23.02 -43.37 16.93
N GLU A 28 -23.72 -44.49 17.14
CA GLU A 28 -24.79 -44.59 18.13
C GLU A 28 -24.22 -44.39 19.55
N ALA A 29 -24.91 -43.55 20.32
CA ALA A 29 -24.56 -43.25 21.70
C ALA A 29 -24.75 -44.50 22.59
N ILE A 30 -23.64 -45.05 23.10
CA ILE A 30 -23.66 -46.05 24.18
C ILE A 30 -23.25 -45.37 25.49
N THR A 31 -24.15 -45.44 26.47
CA THR A 31 -23.97 -44.98 27.84
C THR A 31 -23.03 -45.86 28.66
N GLU A 32 -22.13 -45.18 29.37
CA GLU A 32 -21.46 -45.48 30.65
C GLU A 32 -20.37 -46.58 30.80
N GLU A 33 -19.24 -46.09 31.31
CA GLU A 33 -18.22 -46.71 32.18
C GLU A 33 -17.47 -47.95 31.70
N LYS A 34 -16.55 -47.76 30.73
CA LYS A 34 -15.24 -48.43 30.72
C LYS A 34 -14.18 -47.43 30.29
N SER A 35 -13.05 -47.43 30.99
CA SER A 35 -11.86 -46.64 30.63
C SER A 35 -11.50 -46.88 29.16
N LEU A 36 -11.78 -45.89 28.32
CA LEU A 36 -11.42 -45.86 26.90
C LEU A 36 -9.89 -45.77 26.83
N VAL A 37 -9.26 -46.91 26.57
CA VAL A 37 -7.92 -46.93 25.98
C VAL A 37 -8.10 -46.32 24.60
N ILE A 38 -7.48 -45.15 24.38
CA ILE A 38 -7.47 -44.48 23.08
C ILE A 38 -6.84 -45.47 22.10
N SER A 39 -7.62 -45.94 21.13
CA SER A 39 -7.10 -46.64 19.98
C SER A 39 -6.10 -45.71 19.30
N GLU A 40 -4.81 -46.05 19.33
CA GLU A 40 -3.80 -45.39 18.51
C GLU A 40 -4.26 -45.49 17.05
N ASP A 41 -4.49 -44.34 16.42
CA ASP A 41 -4.76 -44.29 14.99
C ASP A 41 -3.52 -44.89 14.29
N ILE A 42 -3.68 -46.05 13.65
CA ILE A 42 -2.59 -46.67 12.90
C ILE A 42 -2.42 -45.85 11.63
N PHE A 43 -1.46 -44.92 11.67
CA PHE A 43 -1.13 -44.12 10.51
C PHE A 43 -0.29 -44.92 9.49
N PRO A 44 -0.42 -44.64 8.18
CA PRO A 44 0.31 -45.39 7.17
C PRO A 44 1.78 -44.98 7.10
N ASP A 45 2.69 -45.95 6.97
CA ASP A 45 4.15 -45.72 6.88
C ASP A 45 4.58 -44.88 5.65
N SER A 46 3.70 -44.74 4.66
CA SER A 46 3.93 -43.94 3.45
C SER A 46 2.72 -43.06 3.15
N LEU A 47 2.97 -41.79 2.84
CA LEU A 47 1.95 -40.79 2.54
C LEU A 47 2.13 -40.20 1.13
N LEU A 48 1.00 -39.92 0.48
CA LEU A 48 0.93 -38.99 -0.65
C LEU A 48 1.20 -37.57 -0.13
N ILE A 49 2.20 -36.89 -0.67
CA ILE A 49 2.60 -35.56 -0.24
C ILE A 49 1.87 -34.49 -1.06
N VAL A 50 1.18 -33.61 -0.34
CA VAL A 50 0.50 -32.43 -0.85
C VAL A 50 1.36 -31.22 -0.46
N PRO A 51 2.02 -30.55 -1.44
CA PRO A 51 2.81 -29.37 -1.17
C PRO A 51 1.91 -28.17 -0.84
N LEU A 52 2.28 -27.43 0.20
CA LEU A 52 1.63 -26.21 0.66
C LEU A 52 2.56 -25.02 0.41
N TYR A 53 2.14 -24.08 -0.42
CA TYR A 53 2.99 -22.96 -0.84
C TYR A 53 2.86 -21.71 0.07
N ASP A 54 1.70 -21.52 0.68
CA ASP A 54 1.41 -20.31 1.47
C ASP A 54 1.88 -20.46 2.92
N ARG A 55 1.35 -21.48 3.61
CA ARG A 55 1.66 -21.74 5.03
C ARG A 55 1.55 -23.21 5.40
N PRO A 56 2.34 -23.70 6.37
CA PRO A 56 2.16 -25.04 6.93
C PRO A 56 0.85 -25.14 7.72
N LEU A 57 0.37 -26.36 7.90
CA LEU A 57 -0.80 -26.67 8.71
C LEU A 57 -0.41 -27.38 10.01
N PHE A 58 -1.04 -26.98 11.10
CA PHE A 58 -0.71 -27.48 12.43
C PHE A 58 -1.67 -28.60 12.89
N PRO A 59 -1.21 -29.53 13.75
CA PRO A 59 -2.03 -30.59 14.32
C PRO A 59 -3.33 -30.10 14.98
N LYS A 60 -4.33 -30.98 14.98
CA LYS A 60 -5.68 -30.81 15.55
C LYS A 60 -6.56 -29.75 14.89
N MET A 61 -6.16 -29.23 13.73
CA MET A 61 -6.94 -28.26 12.94
C MET A 61 -7.80 -28.95 11.90
N LEU A 62 -8.92 -28.31 11.53
CA LEU A 62 -9.78 -28.71 10.42
C LEU A 62 -9.84 -27.55 9.43
N LEU A 63 -9.20 -27.70 8.28
CA LEU A 63 -9.01 -26.60 7.32
C LEU A 63 -9.29 -27.08 5.90
N PRO A 64 -9.88 -26.22 5.05
CA PRO A 64 -9.96 -26.49 3.62
C PRO A 64 -8.58 -26.34 2.97
N VAL A 65 -8.24 -27.24 2.06
CA VAL A 65 -7.06 -27.20 1.21
C VAL A 65 -7.53 -27.26 -0.24
N ILE A 66 -7.00 -26.36 -1.06
CA ILE A 66 -7.29 -26.28 -2.49
C ILE A 66 -6.15 -26.96 -3.23
N ILE A 67 -6.49 -27.92 -4.08
CA ILE A 67 -5.54 -28.62 -4.94
C ILE A 67 -5.85 -28.16 -6.36
N SER A 68 -4.86 -27.56 -7.03
CA SER A 68 -5.00 -27.07 -8.41
C SER A 68 -4.14 -27.83 -9.42
N ASP A 69 -3.33 -28.78 -8.96
CA ASP A 69 -2.48 -29.60 -9.82
C ASP A 69 -3.29 -30.81 -10.33
N GLU A 70 -3.60 -30.83 -11.62
CA GLU A 70 -4.36 -31.90 -12.27
C GLU A 70 -3.75 -33.29 -12.02
N LYS A 71 -2.42 -33.43 -11.93
CA LYS A 71 -1.78 -34.72 -11.64
C LYS A 71 -2.10 -35.17 -10.21
N LEU A 72 -2.04 -34.24 -9.26
CA LEU A 72 -2.33 -34.51 -7.86
C LEU A 72 -3.81 -34.80 -7.63
N GLU A 73 -4.70 -34.07 -8.30
CA GLU A 73 -6.14 -34.33 -8.26
C GLU A 73 -6.47 -35.75 -8.69
N ASN A 74 -5.97 -36.18 -9.86
CA ASN A 74 -6.26 -37.52 -10.40
C ASN A 74 -5.81 -38.63 -9.44
N VAL A 75 -4.61 -38.51 -8.86
CA VAL A 75 -4.12 -39.51 -7.90
C VAL A 75 -4.90 -39.47 -6.59
N LEU A 76 -5.29 -38.28 -6.13
CA LEU A 76 -6.03 -38.12 -4.88
C LEU A 76 -7.48 -38.65 -5.01
N GLU A 77 -8.13 -38.48 -6.16
CA GLU A 77 -9.42 -39.11 -6.48
C GLU A 77 -9.36 -40.65 -6.41
N ASP A 78 -8.26 -41.25 -6.87
CA ASP A 78 -8.04 -42.69 -6.75
C ASP A 78 -7.70 -43.13 -5.31
N GLU A 79 -6.90 -42.35 -4.57
CA GLU A 79 -6.57 -42.62 -3.16
C GLU A 79 -7.82 -42.55 -2.28
N LEU A 80 -8.76 -41.65 -2.58
CA LEU A 80 -10.03 -41.48 -1.86
C LEU A 80 -10.97 -42.68 -1.99
N LYS A 81 -10.82 -43.53 -3.02
CA LYS A 81 -11.54 -44.80 -3.16
C LYS A 81 -10.99 -45.90 -2.24
N GLY A 82 -9.79 -45.69 -1.70
CA GLY A 82 -9.14 -46.60 -0.76
C GLY A 82 -9.72 -46.53 0.66
N PRO A 83 -9.34 -47.50 1.53
CA PRO A 83 -9.81 -47.56 2.91
C PRO A 83 -9.15 -46.52 3.84
N LEU A 84 -7.98 -46.00 3.48
CA LEU A 84 -7.20 -45.05 4.27
C LEU A 84 -7.11 -43.71 3.54
N LYS A 85 -7.73 -42.67 4.10
CA LYS A 85 -7.85 -41.34 3.49
C LYS A 85 -6.89 -40.35 4.15
N TYR A 86 -5.59 -40.64 4.10
CA TYR A 86 -4.53 -39.83 4.70
C TYR A 86 -3.61 -39.23 3.64
N VAL A 87 -3.20 -37.99 3.87
CA VAL A 87 -2.23 -37.25 3.05
C VAL A 87 -1.18 -36.60 3.95
N GLY A 88 0.03 -36.42 3.42
CA GLY A 88 1.09 -35.67 4.07
C GLY A 88 1.08 -34.23 3.60
N LEU A 89 0.81 -33.28 4.50
CA LEU A 89 0.81 -31.86 4.19
C LEU A 89 2.18 -31.28 4.51
N VAL A 90 2.89 -30.77 3.51
CA VAL A 90 4.29 -30.33 3.64
C VAL A 90 4.46 -28.95 3.06
N TYR A 91 5.09 -28.03 3.81
CA TYR A 91 5.39 -26.69 3.33
C TYR A 91 6.46 -26.73 2.23
N SER A 92 6.26 -25.96 1.17
CA SER A 92 7.19 -25.81 0.06
C SER A 92 7.76 -24.40 0.06
N TYR A 93 9.09 -24.27 0.14
CA TYR A 93 9.75 -22.97 0.13
C TYR A 93 9.65 -22.31 -1.26
N GLU A 94 9.29 -21.03 -1.28
CA GLU A 94 9.34 -20.23 -2.51
C GLU A 94 10.78 -20.14 -3.05
N PRO A 95 10.96 -20.12 -4.39
CA PRO A 95 12.27 -19.90 -4.99
C PRO A 95 12.83 -18.52 -4.62
N ASP A 96 14.06 -18.47 -4.10
CA ASP A 96 14.78 -17.21 -3.92
C ASP A 96 15.10 -16.62 -5.30
N VAL A 97 14.39 -15.55 -5.69
CA VAL A 97 14.50 -14.85 -6.98
C VAL A 97 15.92 -14.25 -7.23
N GLN A 98 16.83 -14.31 -6.26
CA GLN A 98 18.16 -13.72 -6.33
C GLN A 98 19.29 -14.70 -6.71
N ASN A 99 19.07 -16.02 -6.66
CA ASN A 99 20.09 -17.00 -7.01
C ASN A 99 19.68 -17.79 -8.25
N ASP A 100 20.36 -17.46 -9.37
CA ASP A 100 20.48 -18.19 -10.62
C ASP A 100 19.21 -18.73 -11.30
N GLU A 101 18.95 -18.20 -12.50
CA GLU A 101 17.95 -18.63 -13.49
C GLU A 101 18.16 -20.07 -14.03
N THR A 102 18.97 -20.90 -13.36
CA THR A 102 19.33 -22.28 -13.75
C THR A 102 18.85 -23.38 -12.80
N GLU A 103 18.19 -23.07 -11.67
CA GLU A 103 17.58 -24.08 -10.78
C GLU A 103 16.04 -24.08 -10.85
N ALA A 104 15.49 -23.98 -12.05
CA ALA A 104 14.20 -24.58 -12.32
C ALA A 104 14.41 -26.09 -12.37
N GLU A 105 13.85 -26.86 -11.43
CA GLU A 105 13.01 -28.05 -11.71
C GLU A 105 12.89 -29.09 -10.59
N ASN A 106 13.60 -29.01 -9.46
CA ASN A 106 13.41 -29.99 -8.38
C ASN A 106 12.52 -29.44 -7.24
N ILE A 107 11.21 -29.67 -7.37
CA ILE A 107 10.24 -29.52 -6.27
C ILE A 107 10.64 -30.32 -5.00
N PRO A 108 11.23 -31.53 -5.08
CA PRO A 108 11.67 -32.29 -3.89
C PRO A 108 12.59 -31.51 -2.95
N ASP A 109 13.56 -30.78 -3.51
CA ASP A 109 14.59 -30.08 -2.74
C ASP A 109 14.05 -28.85 -2.00
N ARG A 110 12.81 -28.45 -2.29
CA ARG A 110 12.13 -27.30 -1.67
C ARG A 110 11.09 -27.70 -0.63
N LEU A 111 10.83 -28.99 -0.46
CA LEU A 111 9.92 -29.46 0.57
C LEU A 111 10.59 -29.38 1.93
N ALA A 112 9.85 -28.92 2.93
CA ALA A 112 10.31 -28.98 4.30
C ALA A 112 10.40 -30.44 4.79
N ASN A 113 11.35 -30.72 5.68
CA ASN A 113 11.57 -32.08 6.20
C ASN A 113 10.44 -32.54 7.12
N ILE A 114 9.79 -31.60 7.81
CA ILE A 114 8.71 -31.88 8.76
C ILE A 114 7.39 -31.37 8.18
N GLY A 115 6.41 -32.26 8.12
CA GLY A 115 5.04 -31.97 7.71
C GLY A 115 4.03 -32.41 8.78
N ALA A 116 2.75 -32.37 8.40
CA ALA A 116 1.67 -32.87 9.24
C ALA A 116 0.76 -33.81 8.46
N VAL A 117 0.42 -34.95 9.07
CA VAL A 117 -0.50 -35.90 8.45
C VAL A 117 -1.92 -35.38 8.57
N GLY A 118 -2.62 -35.36 7.45
CA GLY A 118 -3.99 -34.91 7.33
C GLY A 118 -4.92 -36.05 6.96
N ARG A 119 -6.02 -36.21 7.69
CA ARG A 119 -7.13 -37.09 7.31
C ARG A 119 -8.13 -36.31 6.47
N ILE A 120 -8.41 -36.78 5.26
CA ILE A 120 -9.41 -36.15 4.40
C ILE A 120 -10.80 -36.50 4.95
N VAL A 121 -11.54 -35.46 5.36
CA VAL A 121 -12.90 -35.58 5.91
C VAL A 121 -13.94 -35.45 4.80
N GLN A 122 -13.70 -34.54 3.85
CA GLN A 122 -14.58 -34.28 2.72
C GLN A 122 -13.74 -33.87 1.50
N ALA A 123 -14.23 -34.19 0.31
CA ALA A 123 -13.65 -33.77 -0.96
C ALA A 123 -14.79 -33.35 -1.90
N SER A 124 -14.60 -32.25 -2.62
CA SER A 124 -15.53 -31.79 -3.65
C SER A 124 -14.77 -31.24 -4.85
N LYS A 125 -15.33 -31.45 -6.05
CA LYS A 125 -14.81 -30.96 -7.32
C LYS A 125 -15.98 -30.52 -8.19
N HIS A 126 -15.92 -29.32 -8.75
CA HIS A 126 -16.99 -28.76 -9.56
C HIS A 126 -16.50 -28.47 -10.98
N GLY A 127 -16.78 -29.38 -11.92
CA GLY A 127 -16.38 -29.22 -13.32
C GLY A 127 -14.86 -29.06 -13.48
N ASN A 128 -14.43 -27.91 -13.99
CA ASN A 128 -13.02 -27.55 -14.18
C ASN A 128 -12.43 -26.72 -13.01
N ASP A 129 -13.18 -26.50 -11.92
CA ASP A 129 -12.64 -25.82 -10.75
C ASP A 129 -11.66 -26.73 -9.99
N PRO A 130 -10.63 -26.14 -9.34
CA PRO A 130 -9.69 -26.87 -8.49
C PRO A 130 -10.40 -27.73 -7.44
N MET A 131 -9.84 -28.90 -7.15
CA MET A 131 -10.39 -29.78 -6.12
C MET A 131 -10.27 -29.15 -4.72
N HIS A 132 -11.37 -29.13 -3.98
CA HIS A 132 -11.43 -28.67 -2.60
C HIS A 132 -11.52 -29.86 -1.65
N ILE A 133 -10.57 -29.98 -0.72
CA ILE A 133 -10.61 -31.00 0.33
C ILE A 133 -10.68 -30.35 1.71
N ILE A 134 -11.44 -30.93 2.62
CA ILE A 134 -11.43 -30.56 4.04
C ILE A 134 -10.57 -31.60 4.76
N VAL A 135 -9.50 -31.13 5.38
CA VAL A 135 -8.50 -31.99 6.01
C VAL A 135 -8.47 -31.76 7.51
N GLN A 136 -8.54 -32.84 8.29
CA GLN A 136 -8.26 -32.82 9.71
C GLN A 136 -6.79 -33.17 9.93
N VAL A 137 -6.02 -32.20 10.39
CA VAL A 137 -4.59 -32.39 10.68
C VAL A 137 -4.44 -33.16 11.99
N MET A 138 -3.67 -34.24 12.00
CA MET A 138 -3.63 -35.20 13.10
C MET A 138 -2.36 -35.05 13.95
N GLU A 139 -1.20 -35.31 13.36
CA GLU A 139 0.12 -35.36 14.00
C GLU A 139 1.21 -34.89 13.04
N ARG A 140 2.41 -34.64 13.57
CA ARG A 140 3.58 -34.27 12.77
C ARG A 140 4.30 -35.52 12.30
N PHE A 141 4.99 -35.40 11.18
CA PHE A 141 5.89 -36.44 10.71
C PHE A 141 7.16 -35.82 10.12
N GLU A 142 8.23 -36.60 10.12
CA GLU A 142 9.45 -36.32 9.37
C GLU A 142 9.50 -37.19 8.11
N ILE A 143 9.91 -36.59 6.99
CA ILE A 143 10.15 -37.31 5.74
C ILE A 143 11.48 -38.07 5.86
N LEU A 144 11.41 -39.41 5.79
CA LEU A 144 12.60 -40.25 5.80
C LEU A 144 13.18 -40.43 4.39
N GLU A 145 12.30 -40.68 3.42
CA GLU A 145 12.70 -41.02 2.04
C GLU A 145 11.54 -40.71 1.07
N ILE A 146 11.84 -40.11 -0.08
CA ILE A 146 10.88 -39.93 -1.17
C ILE A 146 10.92 -41.19 -2.04
N ILE A 147 9.80 -41.92 -2.09
CA ILE A 147 9.67 -43.23 -2.74
C ILE A 147 9.26 -43.08 -4.22
N ALA A 148 8.51 -42.04 -4.56
CA ALA A 148 8.06 -41.76 -5.92
C ALA A 148 7.94 -40.25 -6.15
N GLU A 149 8.30 -39.79 -7.35
CA GLU A 149 8.29 -38.37 -7.75
C GLU A 149 7.35 -38.07 -8.93
N ASP A 150 6.94 -39.06 -9.73
CA ASP A 150 6.05 -38.91 -10.89
C ASP A 150 4.92 -39.96 -10.83
N PRO A 151 3.63 -39.59 -10.98
CA PRO A 151 3.10 -38.24 -11.24
C PRO A 151 3.00 -37.32 -10.02
N VAL A 152 3.22 -37.84 -8.81
CA VAL A 152 3.07 -37.13 -7.52
C VAL A 152 4.07 -37.65 -6.50
N PHE A 153 4.39 -36.83 -5.49
CA PHE A 153 5.31 -37.20 -4.43
C PHE A 153 4.69 -38.20 -3.46
N ARG A 154 5.34 -39.35 -3.26
CA ARG A 154 5.08 -40.23 -2.11
C ARG A 154 6.32 -40.33 -1.26
N ALA A 155 6.16 -40.20 0.04
CA ALA A 155 7.27 -40.30 0.99
C ALA A 155 6.99 -41.34 2.07
N LYS A 156 8.05 -42.02 2.51
CA LYS A 156 8.08 -42.75 3.76
C LYS A 156 8.24 -41.77 4.91
N VAL A 157 7.43 -41.93 5.94
CA VAL A 157 7.35 -40.95 7.03
C VAL A 157 7.53 -41.60 8.38
N GLU A 158 8.05 -40.83 9.34
CA GLU A 158 8.11 -41.21 10.76
C GLU A 158 7.31 -40.21 11.59
N TYR A 159 6.37 -40.70 12.40
CA TYR A 159 5.50 -39.86 13.20
C TYR A 159 6.21 -39.34 14.45
N LEU A 160 6.20 -38.03 14.62
CA LEU A 160 6.93 -37.35 15.68
C LEU A 160 6.05 -37.24 16.93
N GLN A 161 6.45 -37.92 18.00
CA GLN A 161 5.86 -37.71 19.33
C GLN A 161 6.61 -36.59 20.05
N GLY A 162 5.86 -35.68 20.69
CA GLY A 162 6.44 -34.60 21.47
C GLY A 162 7.27 -35.15 22.64
N THR A 163 8.49 -34.65 22.82
CA THR A 163 9.30 -34.98 23.98
C THR A 163 8.82 -34.18 25.19
N ASP A 164 8.17 -34.84 26.13
CA ASP A 164 7.70 -34.24 27.38
C ASP A 164 8.86 -34.12 28.39
N ASP A 165 9.41 -32.92 28.51
CA ASP A 165 10.37 -32.61 29.57
C ASP A 165 9.61 -32.36 30.89
N GLN A 166 9.42 -33.43 31.67
CA GLN A 166 8.72 -33.41 32.98
C GLN A 166 9.25 -32.35 33.97
N LYS A 167 10.47 -31.84 33.76
CA LYS A 167 11.10 -30.83 34.63
C LYS A 167 10.49 -29.43 34.49
N SER A 168 9.66 -29.16 33.47
CA SER A 168 9.18 -27.81 33.14
C SER A 168 7.68 -27.58 33.34
N GLU A 169 6.95 -28.48 34.01
CA GLU A 169 5.47 -28.46 34.05
C GLU A 169 4.87 -27.14 34.56
N TYR A 170 5.47 -26.51 35.58
CA TYR A 170 4.98 -25.22 36.10
C TYR A 170 5.23 -24.06 35.14
N GLU A 171 6.38 -24.02 34.47
CA GLU A 171 6.70 -22.99 33.47
C GLU A 171 5.79 -23.13 32.24
N LEU A 172 5.59 -24.36 31.76
CA LEU A 172 4.70 -24.65 30.62
C LEU A 172 3.27 -24.21 30.93
N LYS A 173 2.76 -24.47 32.14
CA LYS A 173 1.44 -23.96 32.58
C LYS A 173 1.38 -22.43 32.59
N ALA A 174 2.41 -21.74 33.06
CA ALA A 174 2.44 -20.28 33.08
C ALA A 174 2.42 -19.69 31.66
N PHE A 175 3.15 -20.30 30.73
CA PHE A 175 3.11 -19.90 29.32
C PHE A 175 1.74 -20.18 28.68
N SER A 176 1.12 -21.33 28.93
CA SER A 176 -0.23 -21.65 28.46
C SER A 176 -1.26 -20.61 28.91
N VAL A 177 -1.19 -20.16 30.17
CA VAL A 177 -2.05 -19.08 30.68
C VAL A 177 -1.81 -17.77 29.93
N SER A 178 -0.55 -17.47 29.59
CA SER A 178 -0.20 -16.28 28.82
C SER A 178 -0.77 -16.32 27.39
N ILE A 179 -0.66 -17.47 26.71
CA ILE A 179 -1.28 -17.70 25.39
C ILE A 179 -2.79 -17.44 25.47
N ILE A 180 -3.48 -18.06 26.43
CA ILE A 180 -4.92 -17.91 26.60
C ILE A 180 -5.32 -16.45 26.82
N ASN A 181 -4.53 -15.69 27.59
CA ASN A 181 -4.80 -14.28 27.84
C ASN A 181 -4.63 -13.43 26.57
N PHE A 182 -3.57 -13.66 25.79
CA PHE A 182 -3.37 -12.94 24.52
C PHE A 182 -4.45 -13.27 23.49
N ILE A 183 -4.84 -14.55 23.38
CA ILE A 183 -5.96 -14.96 22.52
C ILE A 183 -7.26 -14.25 22.94
N LYS A 184 -7.56 -14.18 24.24
CA LYS A 184 -8.74 -13.44 24.75
C LYS A 184 -8.70 -11.97 24.37
N GLU A 185 -7.53 -11.33 24.44
CA GLU A 185 -7.36 -9.93 24.09
C GLU A 185 -7.53 -9.71 22.57
N LEU A 186 -6.96 -10.58 21.74
CA LEU A 186 -7.13 -10.54 20.27
C LEU A 186 -8.61 -10.62 19.86
N VAL A 187 -9.38 -11.52 20.47
CA VAL A 187 -10.81 -11.69 20.20
C VAL A 187 -11.64 -10.46 20.56
N GLN A 188 -11.22 -9.72 21.59
CA GLN A 188 -11.88 -8.47 21.96
C GLN A 188 -11.59 -7.34 20.97
N LEU A 189 -10.41 -7.35 20.35
CA LEU A 189 -9.98 -6.32 19.40
C LEU A 189 -10.52 -6.57 17.99
N ASN A 190 -10.64 -7.82 17.56
CA ASN A 190 -11.14 -8.17 16.25
C ASN A 190 -12.18 -9.31 16.32
N PRO A 191 -13.47 -9.02 16.04
CA PRO A 191 -14.55 -10.01 16.04
C PRO A 191 -14.34 -11.21 15.10
N LEU A 192 -13.53 -11.08 14.04
CA LEU A 192 -13.24 -12.20 13.12
C LEU A 192 -12.54 -13.36 13.84
N PHE A 193 -11.63 -13.07 14.78
CA PHE A 193 -11.01 -14.11 15.61
C PHE A 193 -12.03 -14.84 16.48
N LYS A 194 -13.16 -14.22 16.83
CA LYS A 194 -14.21 -14.88 17.62
C LYS A 194 -14.86 -16.04 16.86
N GLU A 195 -15.06 -15.87 15.56
CA GLU A 195 -15.65 -16.89 14.69
C GLU A 195 -14.67 -18.06 14.51
N GLU A 196 -13.40 -17.76 14.21
CA GLU A 196 -12.32 -18.76 14.12
C GLU A 196 -12.15 -19.54 15.43
N LEU A 197 -12.18 -18.86 16.58
CA LEU A 197 -12.16 -19.52 17.88
C LEU A 197 -13.37 -20.42 18.10
N GLY A 198 -14.56 -19.98 17.69
CA GLY A 198 -15.79 -20.75 17.83
C GLY A 198 -15.72 -22.11 17.13
N LEU A 199 -15.09 -22.16 15.96
CA LEU A 199 -14.88 -23.37 15.18
C LEU A 199 -13.88 -24.34 15.84
N LEU A 200 -12.95 -23.82 16.65
CA LEU A 200 -11.79 -24.55 17.16
C LEU A 200 -11.91 -24.90 18.66
N MET A 201 -12.69 -24.16 19.46
CA MET A 201 -12.87 -24.40 20.90
C MET A 201 -13.51 -25.76 21.25
N GLY A 202 -14.27 -26.37 20.33
CA GLY A 202 -14.85 -27.70 20.54
C GLY A 202 -13.84 -28.86 20.47
N ARG A 203 -12.62 -28.61 19.97
CA ARG A 203 -11.66 -29.66 19.60
C ARG A 203 -10.29 -29.52 20.25
N ILE A 204 -10.01 -28.37 20.87
CA ILE A 204 -8.70 -28.09 21.49
C ILE A 204 -8.74 -28.38 22.98
N ASN A 205 -7.83 -29.25 23.43
CA ASN A 205 -7.59 -29.42 24.85
C ASN A 205 -6.69 -28.30 25.36
N LEU A 206 -7.29 -27.25 25.94
CA LEU A 206 -6.58 -26.10 26.54
C LEU A 206 -5.65 -26.48 27.71
N LYS A 207 -5.63 -27.75 28.13
CA LYS A 207 -4.71 -28.25 29.16
C LYS A 207 -3.39 -28.74 28.59
N ASP A 208 -3.32 -28.99 27.28
CA ASP A 208 -2.10 -29.44 26.63
C ASP A 208 -1.30 -28.23 26.09
N PRO A 209 -0.11 -27.95 26.65
CA PRO A 209 0.75 -26.85 26.20
C PRO A 209 1.20 -27.01 24.74
N ALA A 210 1.39 -28.25 24.26
CA ALA A 210 1.83 -28.54 22.90
C ALA A 210 0.77 -28.10 21.87
N THR A 211 -0.48 -28.52 22.06
CA THR A 211 -1.61 -28.13 21.21
C THR A 211 -1.88 -26.62 21.29
N LEU A 212 -1.71 -26.01 22.47
CA LEU A 212 -1.87 -24.56 22.62
C LEU A 212 -0.84 -23.74 21.83
N ALA A 213 0.41 -24.20 21.75
CA ALA A 213 1.46 -23.53 20.98
C ALA A 213 1.13 -23.51 19.49
N ASP A 214 0.72 -24.67 18.99
CA ASP A 214 0.37 -24.89 17.58
C ASP A 214 -0.85 -24.06 17.18
N PHE A 215 -1.83 -24.03 18.07
CA PHE A 215 -2.99 -23.20 17.93
C PHE A 215 -2.66 -21.70 17.91
N ALA A 216 -1.84 -21.24 18.87
CA ALA A 216 -1.39 -19.87 18.93
C ALA A 216 -0.70 -19.46 17.63
N ALA A 217 0.18 -20.31 17.08
CA ALA A 217 0.86 -20.05 15.82
C ALA A 217 -0.12 -19.92 14.64
N SER A 218 -1.12 -20.80 14.52
CA SER A 218 -2.11 -20.73 13.43
C SER A 218 -3.01 -19.50 13.44
N MET A 219 -3.15 -18.85 14.59
CA MET A 219 -3.95 -17.63 14.73
C MET A 219 -3.17 -16.36 14.31
N THR A 220 -1.88 -16.49 14.00
CA THR A 220 -1.05 -15.35 13.59
C THR A 220 -1.01 -15.20 12.08
N THR A 221 -0.68 -13.98 11.63
CA THR A 221 -0.44 -13.64 10.22
C THR A 221 1.05 -13.73 9.86
N ALA A 222 1.83 -14.50 10.61
CA ALA A 222 3.26 -14.68 10.39
C ALA A 222 3.57 -15.37 9.05
N SER A 223 4.80 -15.21 8.58
CA SER A 223 5.22 -15.79 7.30
C SER A 223 5.24 -17.32 7.34
N GLY A 224 5.02 -17.98 6.19
CA GLY A 224 5.08 -19.44 6.08
C GLY A 224 6.41 -20.02 6.60
N LYS A 225 7.53 -19.32 6.39
CA LYS A 225 8.85 -19.67 6.91
C LYS A 225 8.89 -19.68 8.45
N GLU A 226 8.41 -18.62 9.11
CA GLU A 226 8.37 -18.54 10.58
C GLU A 226 7.44 -19.59 11.19
N LEU A 227 6.30 -19.86 10.55
CA LEU A 227 5.39 -20.91 10.99
C LEU A 227 6.00 -22.30 10.83
N GLN A 228 6.76 -22.52 9.75
CA GLN A 228 7.46 -23.78 9.52
C GLN A 228 8.53 -24.02 10.59
N GLU A 229 9.28 -22.99 11.00
CA GLU A 229 10.23 -23.10 12.11
C GLU A 229 9.55 -23.56 13.43
N ILE A 230 8.29 -23.17 13.67
CA ILE A 230 7.52 -23.62 14.84
C ILE A 230 7.09 -25.07 14.68
N LEU A 231 6.63 -25.48 13.48
CA LEU A 231 6.26 -26.86 13.20
C LEU A 231 7.44 -27.82 13.40
N GLU A 232 8.64 -27.39 12.99
CA GLU A 232 9.91 -28.13 13.13
C GLU A 232 10.47 -28.15 14.55
N THR A 233 9.98 -27.29 15.45
CA THR A 233 10.49 -27.23 16.82
C THR A 233 9.95 -28.38 17.67
N MET A 234 10.85 -29.33 18.00
CA MET A 234 10.54 -30.53 18.80
C MET A 234 10.31 -30.22 20.29
N SER A 235 11.09 -29.30 20.86
CA SER A 235 10.95 -28.87 22.25
C SER A 235 9.65 -28.10 22.45
N ILE A 236 8.74 -28.62 23.28
CA ILE A 236 7.46 -27.98 23.58
C ILE A 236 7.68 -26.58 24.16
N LYS A 237 8.68 -26.40 25.03
CA LYS A 237 9.00 -25.11 25.65
C LYS A 237 9.43 -24.08 24.61
N GLU A 238 10.41 -24.42 23.78
CA GLU A 238 10.90 -23.51 22.74
C GLU A 238 9.80 -23.17 21.74
N ARG A 239 8.96 -24.15 21.39
CA ARG A 239 7.82 -23.96 20.49
C ARG A 239 6.81 -22.97 21.05
N ILE A 240 6.47 -23.10 22.34
CA ILE A 240 5.58 -22.17 23.04
C ILE A 240 6.18 -20.76 23.08
N GLU A 241 7.48 -20.63 23.36
CA GLU A 241 8.15 -19.32 23.39
C GLU A 241 8.13 -18.64 22.02
N LYS A 242 8.42 -19.39 20.94
CA LYS A 242 8.31 -18.88 19.56
C LYS A 242 6.88 -18.47 19.22
N ALA A 243 5.89 -19.33 19.50
CA ALA A 243 4.49 -19.04 19.24
C ALA A 243 3.98 -17.81 20.03
N LEU A 244 4.40 -17.66 21.29
CA LEU A 244 4.09 -16.49 22.11
C LEU A 244 4.67 -15.19 21.54
N ASN A 245 5.86 -15.24 20.95
CA ASN A 245 6.46 -14.06 20.31
C ASN A 245 5.67 -13.63 19.08
N LEU A 246 5.29 -14.57 18.21
CA LEU A 246 4.43 -14.27 17.05
C LEU A 246 3.07 -13.73 17.50
N LEU A 247 2.44 -14.38 18.48
CA LEU A 247 1.13 -13.96 18.99
C LEU A 247 1.17 -12.57 19.64
N ARG A 248 2.28 -12.21 20.30
CA ARG A 248 2.48 -10.86 20.84
C ARG A 248 2.59 -9.83 19.71
N HIS A 249 3.33 -10.14 18.65
CA HIS A 249 3.44 -9.26 17.50
C HIS A 249 2.07 -9.02 16.85
N GLU A 250 1.29 -10.09 16.64
CA GLU A 250 -0.07 -10.02 16.12
C GLU A 250 -0.98 -9.11 16.97
N LEU A 251 -0.87 -9.23 18.30
CA LEU A 251 -1.62 -8.39 19.24
C LEU A 251 -1.24 -6.90 19.14
N GLU A 252 0.04 -6.59 18.94
CA GLU A 252 0.49 -5.21 18.73
C GLU A 252 -0.05 -4.62 17.42
N VAL A 253 -0.06 -5.41 16.34
CA VAL A 253 -0.63 -5.04 15.05
C VAL A 253 -2.13 -4.76 15.19
N ALA A 254 -2.88 -5.66 15.83
CA ALA A 254 -4.31 -5.48 16.06
C ALA A 254 -4.62 -4.20 16.86
N LYS A 255 -3.86 -3.92 17.93
CA LYS A 255 -3.98 -2.68 18.71
C LYS A 255 -3.71 -1.43 17.87
N LEU A 256 -2.71 -1.49 17.00
CA LEU A 256 -2.36 -0.38 16.12
C LEU A 256 -3.46 -0.13 15.09
N GLN A 257 -4.05 -1.18 14.50
CA GLN A 257 -5.19 -1.07 13.60
C GLN A 257 -6.38 -0.37 14.26
N VAL A 258 -6.78 -0.81 15.47
CA VAL A 258 -7.86 -0.16 16.23
C VAL A 258 -7.56 1.32 16.47
N LYS A 259 -6.32 1.66 16.84
CA LYS A 259 -5.90 3.05 17.06
C LYS A 259 -5.92 3.89 15.79
N ILE A 260 -5.60 3.31 14.63
CA ILE A 260 -5.69 4.00 13.33
C ILE A 260 -7.16 4.27 12.99
N SER A 261 -8.02 3.26 13.10
CA SER A 261 -9.46 3.40 12.83
C SER A 261 -10.09 4.50 13.70
N GLN A 262 -9.78 4.51 15.00
CA GLN A 262 -10.27 5.54 15.91
C GLN A 262 -9.80 6.96 15.53
N ARG A 263 -8.53 7.12 15.11
CA ARG A 263 -8.02 8.42 14.64
C ARG A 263 -8.71 8.90 13.35
N VAL A 264 -9.01 7.97 12.44
CA VAL A 264 -9.72 8.30 11.19
C VAL A 264 -11.15 8.73 11.51
N GLU A 265 -11.84 8.00 12.40
CA GLU A 265 -13.18 8.36 12.87
C GLU A 265 -13.20 9.72 13.57
N ASP A 266 -12.25 9.99 14.48
CA ASP A 266 -12.13 11.28 15.17
C ASP A 266 -11.93 12.43 14.18
N ARG A 267 -11.07 12.24 13.17
CA ARG A 267 -10.82 13.25 12.13
C ARG A 267 -12.06 13.48 11.26
N MET A 268 -12.74 12.42 10.87
CA MET A 268 -13.97 12.51 10.07
C MET A 268 -15.09 13.20 10.85
N SER A 269 -15.25 12.87 12.13
CA SER A 269 -16.20 13.51 13.05
C SER A 269 -15.91 15.00 13.22
N GLN A 270 -14.64 15.38 13.38
CA GLN A 270 -14.23 16.79 13.42
C GLN A 270 -14.56 17.52 12.12
N GLN A 271 -14.25 16.93 10.96
CA GLN A 271 -14.57 17.53 9.66
C GLN A 271 -16.08 17.67 9.43
N GLN A 272 -16.88 16.66 9.78
CA GLN A 272 -18.34 16.72 9.70
C GLN A 272 -18.90 17.81 10.63
N ARG A 273 -18.39 17.89 11.86
CA ARG A 273 -18.78 18.93 12.82
C ARG A 273 -18.41 20.32 12.31
N GLU A 274 -17.20 20.50 11.77
CA GLU A 274 -16.78 21.79 11.21
C GLU A 274 -17.61 22.19 10.00
N PHE A 275 -17.88 21.25 9.08
CA PHE A 275 -18.77 21.47 7.94
C PHE A 275 -20.16 21.94 8.39
N PHE A 276 -20.75 21.24 9.36
CA PHE A 276 -22.07 21.59 9.89
C PHE A 276 -22.09 22.96 10.57
N LEU A 277 -21.06 23.28 11.37
CA LEU A 277 -20.92 24.60 12.00
C LEU A 277 -20.75 25.73 10.97
N ARG A 278 -20.03 25.47 9.86
CA ARG A 278 -19.89 26.43 8.76
C ARG A 278 -21.20 26.67 8.03
N GLU A 279 -21.95 25.60 7.73
CA GLU A 279 -23.29 25.69 7.15
C GLU A 279 -24.25 26.48 8.07
N GLN A 280 -24.24 26.20 9.37
CA GLN A 280 -25.03 26.97 10.35
C GLN A 280 -24.61 28.44 10.39
N LEU A 281 -23.31 28.75 10.41
CA LEU A 281 -22.83 30.13 10.36
C LEU A 281 -23.23 30.83 9.05
N LYS A 282 -23.29 30.12 7.93
CA LYS A 282 -23.70 30.65 6.63
C LYS A 282 -25.19 31.01 6.63
N GLU A 283 -26.05 30.12 7.13
CA GLU A 283 -27.47 30.41 7.27
C GLU A 283 -27.73 31.53 8.29
N ILE A 284 -27.02 31.56 9.44
CA ILE A 284 -27.11 32.68 10.40
C ILE A 284 -26.70 34.01 9.75
N LYS A 285 -25.59 34.06 8.99
CA LYS A 285 -25.14 35.28 8.29
C LYS A 285 -26.14 35.74 7.24
N LYS A 286 -26.83 34.81 6.58
CA LYS A 286 -27.88 35.06 5.60
C LYS A 286 -29.15 35.60 6.26
N GLU A 287 -29.57 35.04 7.39
CA GLU A 287 -30.69 35.56 8.20
C GLU A 287 -30.39 36.95 8.79
N LEU A 288 -29.15 37.20 9.19
CA LEU A 288 -28.70 38.50 9.72
C LEU A 288 -28.47 39.57 8.62
N GLY A 289 -28.60 39.22 7.33
CA GLY A 289 -28.44 40.19 6.23
C GLY A 289 -27.01 40.68 5.98
N ILE A 290 -25.98 39.96 6.46
CA ILE A 290 -24.56 40.36 6.42
C ILE A 290 -23.88 39.98 5.08
N THR A 291 -24.66 39.65 4.04
CA THR A 291 -24.12 39.15 2.75
C THR A 291 -23.30 40.16 1.94
N LYS A 292 -23.08 41.40 2.41
CA LYS A 292 -22.48 42.48 1.61
C LYS A 292 -21.02 42.87 1.91
N GLU A 293 -20.35 42.38 2.95
CA GLU A 293 -19.10 43.05 3.39
C GLU A 293 -17.76 42.37 3.02
N GLY A 294 -17.75 41.20 2.37
CA GLY A 294 -16.50 40.45 2.12
C GLY A 294 -15.91 40.58 0.70
N SER A 295 -16.66 40.14 -0.31
CA SER A 295 -16.17 39.95 -1.69
C SER A 295 -16.29 41.21 -2.55
N GLU A 296 -17.36 42.01 -2.38
CA GLU A 296 -17.56 43.27 -3.12
C GLU A 296 -16.49 44.32 -2.75
N SER A 297 -16.03 44.38 -1.49
CA SER A 297 -15.02 45.37 -1.07
C SER A 297 -13.62 45.15 -1.68
N GLU A 298 -13.18 43.90 -1.85
CA GLU A 298 -11.84 43.64 -2.41
C GLU A 298 -11.83 43.81 -3.94
N THR A 299 -12.89 43.39 -4.62
CA THR A 299 -13.02 43.55 -6.08
C THR A 299 -13.07 45.04 -6.47
N GLU A 300 -13.81 45.86 -5.71
CA GLU A 300 -13.82 47.32 -5.89
C GLU A 300 -12.44 47.97 -5.69
N LYS A 301 -11.63 47.47 -4.74
CA LYS A 301 -10.26 47.97 -4.53
C LYS A 301 -9.37 47.72 -5.74
N TYR A 302 -9.45 46.53 -6.34
CA TYR A 302 -8.67 46.20 -7.53
C TYR A 302 -9.14 47.02 -8.74
N GLU A 303 -10.44 47.16 -8.95
CA GLU A 303 -10.99 48.02 -10.02
C GLU A 303 -10.51 49.46 -9.91
N ALA A 304 -10.47 50.02 -8.69
CA ALA A 304 -9.98 51.37 -8.45
C ALA A 304 -8.47 51.53 -8.74
N ARG A 305 -7.67 50.49 -8.53
CA ARG A 305 -6.24 50.47 -8.89
C ARG A 305 -6.05 50.36 -10.40
N ILE A 306 -6.78 49.47 -11.05
CA ILE A 306 -6.71 49.19 -12.49
C ILE A 306 -7.03 50.45 -13.32
N LYS A 307 -8.05 51.23 -12.91
CA LYS A 307 -8.42 52.50 -13.56
C LYS A 307 -7.28 53.52 -13.64
N LYS A 308 -6.26 53.41 -12.78
CA LYS A 308 -5.09 54.33 -12.75
C LYS A 308 -3.90 53.83 -13.58
N LEU A 309 -3.95 52.58 -14.06
CA LEU A 309 -2.85 51.93 -14.80
C LEU A 309 -3.05 52.04 -16.30
N LYS A 310 -1.95 52.05 -17.06
CA LYS A 310 -1.96 51.99 -18.52
C LYS A 310 -1.56 50.59 -18.97
N LEU A 311 -2.54 49.68 -18.95
CA LEU A 311 -2.35 48.26 -19.27
C LEU A 311 -2.16 48.04 -20.79
N SER A 312 -1.45 46.97 -21.15
CA SER A 312 -1.53 46.40 -22.51
C SER A 312 -2.85 45.64 -22.68
N GLU A 313 -3.28 45.37 -23.92
CA GLU A 313 -4.50 44.61 -24.18
C GLU A 313 -4.45 43.20 -23.55
N GLU A 314 -3.33 42.49 -23.71
CA GLU A 314 -3.11 41.17 -23.10
C GLU A 314 -3.23 41.20 -21.56
N ALA A 315 -2.64 42.21 -20.92
CA ALA A 315 -2.70 42.34 -19.47
C ALA A 315 -4.12 42.69 -18.99
N LYS A 316 -4.85 43.49 -19.78
CA LYS A 316 -6.21 43.89 -19.47
C LYS A 316 -7.17 42.70 -19.52
N GLU A 317 -7.12 41.91 -20.59
CA GLU A 317 -7.92 40.69 -20.75
C GLU A 317 -7.69 39.73 -19.57
N ARG A 318 -6.41 39.46 -19.26
CA ARG A 318 -6.04 38.56 -18.15
C ARG A 318 -6.51 39.07 -16.78
N ILE A 319 -6.45 40.37 -16.54
CA ILE A 319 -6.93 40.98 -15.29
C ILE A 319 -8.46 40.88 -15.19
N GLU A 320 -9.18 41.08 -16.29
CA GLU A 320 -10.64 40.98 -16.34
C GLU A 320 -11.11 39.54 -16.03
N GLU A 321 -10.48 38.52 -16.63
CA GLU A 321 -10.76 37.12 -16.33
C GLU A 321 -10.57 36.77 -14.84
N GLU A 322 -9.46 37.22 -14.25
CA GLU A 322 -9.17 36.91 -12.84
C GLU A 322 -10.06 37.70 -11.89
N LEU A 323 -10.53 38.90 -12.26
CA LEU A 323 -11.54 39.64 -11.51
C LEU A 323 -12.90 38.94 -11.55
N GLU A 324 -13.33 38.44 -12.71
CA GLU A 324 -14.58 37.67 -12.80
C GLU A 324 -14.50 36.39 -11.98
N LYS A 325 -13.38 35.67 -12.08
CA LYS A 325 -13.10 34.49 -11.28
C LYS A 325 -13.13 34.80 -9.77
N MET A 326 -12.53 35.91 -9.34
CA MET A 326 -12.54 36.36 -7.94
C MET A 326 -13.96 36.66 -7.42
N ARG A 327 -14.87 37.14 -8.27
CA ARG A 327 -16.28 37.38 -7.90
C ARG A 327 -17.07 36.10 -7.69
N LEU A 328 -16.71 35.03 -8.40
CA LEU A 328 -17.41 33.73 -8.35
C LEU A 328 -16.89 32.82 -7.23
N ILE A 329 -15.61 32.92 -6.89
CA ILE A 329 -14.98 32.06 -5.87
C ILE A 329 -15.33 32.56 -4.46
N GLU A 330 -15.62 31.62 -3.57
CA GLU A 330 -15.84 31.93 -2.15
C GLU A 330 -14.51 32.38 -1.47
N PRO A 331 -14.50 33.50 -0.71
CA PRO A 331 -13.27 34.04 -0.12
C PRO A 331 -12.47 33.10 0.79
N ALA A 332 -13.08 32.00 1.26
CA ALA A 332 -12.44 30.99 2.09
C ALA A 332 -11.70 29.90 1.30
N SER A 333 -11.83 29.87 -0.04
CA SER A 333 -11.20 28.85 -0.88
C SER A 333 -9.71 29.18 -1.12
N PRO A 334 -8.83 28.17 -1.18
CA PRO A 334 -7.42 28.37 -1.55
C PRO A 334 -7.25 29.07 -2.91
N GLU A 335 -8.13 28.79 -3.87
CA GLU A 335 -8.15 29.39 -5.21
C GLU A 335 -8.41 30.90 -5.17
N TYR A 336 -9.17 31.40 -4.18
CA TYR A 336 -9.35 32.83 -3.96
C TYR A 336 -8.04 33.52 -3.58
N HIS A 337 -7.23 32.88 -2.73
CA HIS A 337 -5.94 33.43 -2.30
C HIS A 337 -4.93 33.49 -3.45
N VAL A 338 -4.93 32.47 -4.32
CA VAL A 338 -4.09 32.43 -5.54
C VAL A 338 -4.49 33.57 -6.49
N THR A 339 -5.79 33.66 -6.80
CA THR A 339 -6.35 34.70 -7.68
C THR A 339 -6.03 36.11 -7.16
N ARG A 340 -6.21 36.33 -5.85
CA ARG A 340 -5.87 37.59 -5.18
C ARG A 340 -4.39 37.95 -5.32
N THR A 341 -3.50 37.00 -5.05
CA THR A 341 -2.04 37.21 -5.12
C THR A 341 -1.61 37.58 -6.53
N TYR A 342 -2.20 36.93 -7.53
CA TYR A 342 -1.93 37.21 -8.93
C TYR A 342 -2.45 38.61 -9.35
N LEU A 343 -3.66 38.99 -8.94
CA LEU A 343 -4.19 40.35 -9.14
C LEU A 343 -3.37 41.43 -8.42
N ASP A 344 -2.85 41.15 -7.22
CA ASP A 344 -1.91 42.05 -6.54
C ASP A 344 -0.64 42.26 -7.36
N TRP A 345 -0.04 41.19 -7.88
CA TRP A 345 1.16 41.29 -8.71
C TRP A 345 0.90 42.11 -9.98
N LEU A 346 -0.18 41.78 -10.69
CA LEU A 346 -0.56 42.48 -11.91
C LEU A 346 -0.85 43.97 -11.64
N THR A 347 -1.40 44.34 -10.48
CA THR A 347 -1.70 45.76 -10.19
C THR A 347 -0.52 46.55 -9.60
N ILE A 348 0.52 45.89 -9.07
CA ILE A 348 1.73 46.55 -8.55
C ILE A 348 2.73 46.89 -9.66
N LEU A 349 2.71 46.17 -10.78
CA LEU A 349 3.65 46.41 -11.88
C LEU A 349 3.52 47.84 -12.44
N PRO A 350 4.64 48.50 -12.78
CA PRO A 350 4.67 49.89 -13.22
C PRO A 350 4.26 50.05 -14.69
N TRP A 351 3.03 49.65 -15.01
CA TRP A 351 2.49 49.66 -16.37
C TRP A 351 2.55 51.05 -17.01
N GLY A 352 3.06 51.13 -18.23
CA GLY A 352 3.17 52.38 -18.97
C GLY A 352 4.25 53.34 -18.46
N ILE A 353 5.07 52.94 -17.48
CA ILE A 353 6.18 53.74 -16.95
C ILE A 353 7.49 53.24 -17.59
N TYR A 354 7.97 53.99 -18.57
CA TYR A 354 9.20 53.67 -19.29
C TYR A 354 10.29 54.72 -19.05
N SER A 355 11.55 54.29 -18.96
CA SER A 355 12.69 55.20 -19.07
C SER A 355 12.87 55.61 -20.53
N LYS A 356 13.33 56.85 -20.76
CA LYS A 356 13.74 57.28 -22.10
C LYS A 356 15.13 56.75 -22.40
N ASP A 357 15.23 55.95 -23.45
CA ASP A 357 16.51 55.42 -23.90
C ASP A 357 17.39 56.50 -24.52
N VAL A 358 18.70 56.36 -24.32
CA VAL A 358 19.71 57.24 -24.90
C VAL A 358 20.62 56.44 -25.82
N PHE A 359 20.40 56.63 -27.12
CA PHE A 359 21.12 55.97 -28.20
C PHE A 359 22.35 56.78 -28.61
N ASN A 360 23.40 56.76 -27.78
CA ASN A 360 24.67 57.44 -28.09
C ASN A 360 25.87 56.52 -27.82
N ILE A 361 26.48 56.02 -28.90
CA ILE A 361 27.57 55.07 -28.83
C ILE A 361 28.84 55.66 -28.20
N GLN A 362 29.15 56.93 -28.46
CA GLN A 362 30.33 57.59 -27.88
C GLN A 362 30.17 57.78 -26.36
N ARG A 363 28.94 58.01 -25.89
CA ARG A 363 28.61 58.05 -24.47
C ARG A 363 28.71 56.67 -23.84
N ALA A 364 28.19 55.64 -24.51
CA ALA A 364 28.28 54.26 -24.03
C ALA A 364 29.73 53.81 -23.87
N ALA A 365 30.57 54.03 -24.89
CA ALA A 365 31.99 53.69 -24.85
C ALA A 365 32.73 54.41 -23.72
N ARG A 366 32.46 55.70 -23.51
CA ARG A 366 33.04 56.48 -22.39
C ARG A 366 32.63 55.93 -21.02
N ILE A 367 31.37 55.59 -20.83
CA ILE A 367 30.86 55.07 -19.55
C ILE A 367 31.44 53.67 -19.28
N LEU A 368 31.45 52.78 -20.27
CA LEU A 368 32.02 51.44 -20.14
C LEU A 368 33.53 51.49 -19.86
N ASN A 369 34.28 52.37 -20.54
CA ASN A 369 35.72 52.52 -20.31
C ASN A 369 36.06 53.20 -18.97
N ARG A 370 35.19 54.08 -18.47
CA ARG A 370 35.35 54.69 -17.14
C ARG A 370 35.07 53.69 -16.03
N ASP A 371 33.98 52.94 -16.14
CA ASP A 371 33.49 52.09 -15.06
C ASP A 371 34.22 50.74 -14.99
N HIS A 372 34.80 50.27 -16.10
CA HIS A 372 35.47 48.96 -16.20
C HIS A 372 36.84 49.11 -16.85
N TYR A 373 37.90 48.64 -16.20
CA TYR A 373 39.24 48.57 -16.80
C TYR A 373 39.41 47.26 -17.59
N GLY A 374 40.09 47.29 -18.74
CA GLY A 374 40.25 46.12 -19.62
C GLY A 374 38.95 45.69 -20.31
N LEU A 375 38.69 44.38 -20.39
CA LEU A 375 37.48 43.77 -20.96
C LEU A 375 37.13 44.25 -22.37
N ILE A 376 38.14 44.39 -23.24
CA ILE A 376 38.00 44.98 -24.58
C ILE A 376 36.93 44.22 -25.37
N ASP A 377 37.06 42.91 -25.49
CA ASP A 377 36.13 42.05 -26.24
C ASP A 377 34.68 42.14 -25.72
N VAL A 378 34.49 42.21 -24.40
CA VAL A 378 33.15 42.31 -23.78
C VAL A 378 32.54 43.68 -24.03
N LYS A 379 33.34 44.75 -23.91
CA LYS A 379 32.88 46.12 -24.19
C LYS A 379 32.52 46.29 -25.65
N ASP A 380 33.34 45.77 -26.56
CA ASP A 380 33.08 45.82 -27.99
C ASP A 380 31.77 45.10 -28.31
N ARG A 381 31.53 43.92 -27.73
CA ARG A 381 30.26 43.19 -27.91
C ARG A 381 29.05 43.94 -27.35
N ILE A 382 29.19 44.61 -26.22
CA ILE A 382 28.13 45.47 -25.65
C ILE A 382 27.87 46.67 -26.57
N LEU A 383 28.92 47.30 -27.11
CA LEU A 383 28.79 48.42 -28.03
C LEU A 383 28.15 48.00 -29.35
N GLU A 384 28.47 46.81 -29.87
CA GLU A 384 27.79 46.21 -31.03
C GLU A 384 26.30 46.06 -30.77
N LEU A 385 25.91 45.48 -29.63
CA LEU A 385 24.50 45.28 -29.27
C LEU A 385 23.76 46.63 -29.13
N ILE A 386 24.38 47.62 -28.49
CA ILE A 386 23.82 48.96 -28.42
C ILE A 386 23.66 49.52 -29.84
N SER A 387 24.64 49.36 -30.71
CA SER A 387 24.62 49.84 -32.10
C SER A 387 23.46 49.24 -32.91
N VAL A 388 23.21 47.94 -32.75
CA VAL A 388 22.04 47.27 -33.36
C VAL A 388 20.74 47.88 -32.84
N GLY A 389 20.65 48.18 -31.54
CA GLY A 389 19.50 48.88 -30.95
C GLY A 389 19.31 50.31 -31.47
N ILE A 390 20.39 51.05 -31.76
CA ILE A 390 20.31 52.38 -32.40
C ILE A 390 19.71 52.27 -33.79
N ILE A 391 20.08 51.25 -34.57
CA ILE A 391 19.59 51.03 -35.93
C ILE A 391 18.11 50.63 -35.93
N ASN A 392 17.72 49.73 -35.03
CA ASN A 392 16.36 49.20 -34.98
C ASN A 392 15.37 50.11 -34.24
N GLY A 393 15.85 51.12 -33.49
CA GLY A 393 15.02 52.05 -32.72
C GLY A 393 14.44 51.47 -31.43
N ASP A 394 14.67 50.18 -31.15
CA ASP A 394 14.33 49.51 -29.90
C ASP A 394 15.34 48.38 -29.62
N LEU A 395 15.52 48.07 -28.33
CA LEU A 395 16.32 46.96 -27.79
C LEU A 395 15.45 45.82 -27.26
N ALA A 396 14.13 45.84 -27.49
CA ALA A 396 13.22 44.77 -27.08
C ALA A 396 13.68 43.38 -27.60
N GLY A 397 13.58 42.36 -26.75
CA GLY A 397 13.94 40.97 -27.08
C GLY A 397 15.44 40.64 -27.05
N SER A 398 16.33 41.61 -26.83
CA SER A 398 17.77 41.36 -26.75
C SER A 398 18.20 41.00 -25.32
N ILE A 399 18.57 39.74 -25.10
CA ILE A 399 19.05 39.24 -23.80
C ILE A 399 20.59 39.23 -23.80
N VAL A 400 21.20 39.89 -22.82
CA VAL A 400 22.66 39.87 -22.62
C VAL A 400 23.00 38.89 -21.51
N LEU A 401 23.77 37.84 -21.85
CA LEU A 401 24.28 36.87 -20.90
C LEU A 401 25.76 37.13 -20.60
N LEU A 402 26.08 37.40 -19.33
CA LEU A 402 27.46 37.59 -18.86
C LEU A 402 27.91 36.36 -18.06
N VAL A 403 28.90 35.62 -18.58
CA VAL A 403 29.41 34.38 -17.95
C VAL A 403 30.79 34.61 -17.35
N GLY A 404 31.05 34.04 -16.17
CA GLY A 404 32.39 34.01 -15.57
C GLY A 404 32.39 33.69 -14.07
N PRO A 405 33.57 33.52 -13.45
CA PRO A 405 33.73 33.25 -12.01
C PRO A 405 33.07 34.30 -11.09
N PRO A 406 32.71 33.98 -9.84
CA PRO A 406 32.21 34.98 -8.89
C PRO A 406 33.23 36.11 -8.69
N GLY A 407 32.75 37.34 -8.50
CA GLY A 407 33.62 38.51 -8.28
C GLY A 407 34.13 39.22 -9.55
N THR A 408 33.87 38.71 -10.76
CA THR A 408 34.36 39.32 -12.01
C THR A 408 33.60 40.57 -12.50
N GLY A 409 32.79 41.20 -11.64
CA GLY A 409 32.13 42.47 -11.97
C GLY A 409 30.89 42.40 -12.85
N LYS A 410 30.33 41.21 -13.15
CA LYS A 410 29.13 41.04 -14.00
C LYS A 410 27.97 41.98 -13.68
N THR A 411 27.60 42.11 -12.40
CA THR A 411 26.54 43.02 -11.95
C THR A 411 26.89 44.49 -12.20
N SER A 412 28.16 44.85 -12.04
CA SER A 412 28.66 46.20 -12.29
C SER A 412 28.67 46.52 -13.80
N VAL A 413 28.98 45.54 -14.65
CA VAL A 413 28.84 45.67 -16.11
C VAL A 413 27.38 45.93 -16.48
N GLY A 414 26.43 45.16 -15.93
CA GLY A 414 25.00 45.39 -16.13
C GLY A 414 24.53 46.80 -15.70
N GLN A 415 25.04 47.32 -14.59
CA GLN A 415 24.77 48.70 -14.16
C GLN A 415 25.32 49.74 -15.14
N SER A 416 26.54 49.55 -15.63
CA SER A 416 27.15 50.45 -16.60
C SER A 416 26.45 50.43 -17.95
N ILE A 417 25.95 49.26 -18.39
CA ILE A 417 25.08 49.14 -19.56
C ILE A 417 23.84 50.00 -19.33
N ALA A 418 23.07 49.77 -18.26
CA ALA A 418 21.86 50.54 -17.96
C ALA A 418 22.12 52.06 -17.93
N LYS A 419 23.23 52.50 -17.32
CA LYS A 419 23.65 53.92 -17.28
C LYS A 419 24.03 54.48 -18.66
N ALA A 420 24.60 53.65 -19.53
CA ALA A 420 24.96 54.01 -20.90
C ALA A 420 23.71 54.28 -21.75
N ILE A 421 22.72 53.39 -21.70
CA ILE A 421 21.45 53.52 -22.45
C ILE A 421 20.39 54.34 -21.72
N GLY A 422 20.65 54.82 -20.49
CA GLY A 422 19.70 55.66 -19.75
C GLY A 422 18.51 54.90 -19.13
N ARG A 423 18.62 53.58 -18.99
CA ARG A 423 17.61 52.74 -18.32
C ARG A 423 17.86 52.66 -16.81
N LYS A 424 16.79 52.48 -16.03
CA LYS A 424 16.91 52.20 -14.60
C LYS A 424 17.41 50.76 -14.42
N PHE A 425 18.43 50.59 -13.58
CA PHE A 425 18.94 49.27 -13.24
C PHE A 425 18.15 48.70 -12.06
N TYR A 426 17.60 47.50 -12.23
CA TYR A 426 16.99 46.72 -11.16
C TYR A 426 17.71 45.37 -11.07
N ARG A 427 17.97 44.91 -9.85
CA ARG A 427 18.61 43.62 -9.59
C ARG A 427 17.67 42.76 -8.76
N PHE A 428 17.32 41.60 -9.29
CA PHE A 428 16.70 40.51 -8.56
C PHE A 428 17.67 39.33 -8.52
N SER A 429 17.73 38.63 -7.39
CA SER A 429 18.64 37.48 -7.22
C SER A 429 17.80 36.21 -7.18
N LEU A 430 18.01 35.29 -8.14
CA LEU A 430 17.33 34.00 -8.23
C LEU A 430 18.10 32.86 -7.53
N GLY A 431 18.97 33.20 -6.57
CA GLY A 431 19.84 32.22 -5.93
C GLY A 431 19.04 31.24 -5.07
N GLY A 432 19.18 29.93 -5.32
CA GLY A 432 18.49 28.88 -4.57
C GLY A 432 17.20 28.36 -5.22
N MET A 433 16.76 28.98 -6.32
CA MET A 433 15.61 28.51 -7.09
C MET A 433 16.01 27.31 -7.92
N ARG A 434 15.23 26.23 -7.82
CA ARG A 434 15.53 24.94 -8.48
C ARG A 434 14.59 24.63 -9.64
N ASP A 435 13.45 25.30 -9.70
CA ASP A 435 12.38 25.03 -10.65
C ASP A 435 11.95 26.31 -11.39
N GLU A 436 11.59 26.17 -12.66
CA GLU A 436 11.00 27.24 -13.48
C GLU A 436 9.63 27.68 -12.91
N ALA A 437 8.90 26.76 -12.29
CA ALA A 437 7.61 27.04 -11.66
C ALA A 437 7.71 28.14 -10.59
N GLU A 438 8.79 28.16 -9.81
CA GLU A 438 9.02 29.20 -8.78
C GLU A 438 9.21 30.61 -9.36
N ILE A 439 9.65 30.72 -10.63
CA ILE A 439 9.83 32.01 -11.33
C ILE A 439 8.54 32.42 -12.06
N LYS A 440 7.80 31.44 -12.59
CA LYS A 440 6.52 31.68 -13.27
C LYS A 440 5.38 32.01 -12.29
N GLY A 441 5.54 31.64 -11.02
CA GLY A 441 4.54 31.81 -9.97
C GLY A 441 3.76 30.52 -9.75
#